data_AF-A0A2U1LM45-F1
#
_entry.id   AF-A0A2U1LM45-F1
#
_cell.length_a   1.000
_cell.length_b   1.000
_cell.length_c   1.000
_cell.angle_alpha   90.00
_cell.angle_beta   90.00
_cell.angle_gamma   90.00
#
_symmetry.space_group_name_H-M   'P 1'
#
loop_
_entity.id
_entity.type
_entity.pdbx_description
1 polymer ?
#
loop_
_entity_poly.entity_id
_entity_poly.type
_entity_poly.pdbx_seq_one_letter_code
_entity_poly.pdbx_strand_id
1 'polypeptide(L)'
;MAVKSVKGTDLLKLLRGDRWSSISDDDAVRVLLIVCELVFMGREDRSVIPNHIMALVEHFHEWNAFPWGEYMWEKFYARTVNVVPKHSQHHLNAIETNPYYQPTYNLYGFCWAFKVRIISNFII
;
A
#
# COMPACT_ATOMS: atom_id res chain seq x y z
N MET A 1 -21.65 -18.49 -1.36
CA MET A 1 -21.25 -18.21 0.04
C MET A 1 -20.39 -16.94 0.00
N ALA A 2 -20.84 -15.81 0.55
CA ALA A 2 -20.09 -14.56 0.43
C ALA A 2 -18.81 -14.65 1.27
N VAL A 3 -17.65 -14.60 0.61
CA VAL A 3 -16.35 -14.53 1.30
C VAL A 3 -16.35 -13.24 2.11
N LYS A 4 -16.23 -13.35 3.44
CA LYS A 4 -16.09 -12.17 4.31
C LYS A 4 -14.84 -11.40 3.88
N SER A 5 -14.98 -10.10 3.67
CA SER A 5 -13.86 -9.23 3.35
C SER A 5 -12.89 -9.18 4.52
N VAL A 6 -11.63 -9.53 4.27
CA VAL A 6 -10.54 -9.49 5.26
C VAL A 6 -9.89 -8.11 5.22
N LYS A 7 -9.69 -7.49 6.39
CA LYS A 7 -9.04 -6.19 6.52
C LYS A 7 -7.63 -6.31 7.10
N GLY A 8 -6.80 -5.30 6.88
CA GLY A 8 -5.48 -5.20 7.51
C GLY A 8 -5.53 -5.29 9.05
N THR A 9 -6.58 -4.77 9.68
CA THR A 9 -6.81 -4.91 11.13
C THR A 9 -6.97 -6.35 11.58
N ASP A 10 -7.53 -7.22 10.73
CA ASP A 10 -7.70 -8.63 11.05
C ASP A 10 -6.36 -9.37 10.99
N LEU A 11 -5.50 -9.01 10.02
CA LEU A 11 -4.13 -9.50 9.96
C LEU A 11 -3.30 -9.01 11.16
N LEU A 12 -3.46 -7.76 11.56
CA LEU A 12 -2.76 -7.20 12.73
C LEU A 12 -3.16 -7.94 14.01
N LYS A 13 -4.44 -8.26 14.17
CA LYS A 13 -4.93 -9.07 15.30
C LYS A 13 -4.36 -10.48 15.28
N LEU A 14 -4.26 -11.10 14.10
CA LEU A 14 -3.66 -12.42 13.94
C LEU A 14 -2.18 -12.39 14.34
N LEU A 15 -1.39 -11.46 13.80
CA LEU A 15 0.05 -11.33 14.06
C LEU A 15 0.38 -11.06 15.53
N ARG A 16 -0.48 -10.32 16.24
CA ARG A 16 -0.30 -9.98 17.66
C ARG A 16 -0.91 -11.01 18.62
N GLY A 17 -1.70 -11.95 18.10
CA GLY A 17 -2.42 -12.92 18.91
C GLY A 17 -1.63 -14.21 19.08
N ASP A 18 -1.95 -14.96 20.15
CA ASP A 18 -1.32 -16.25 20.46
C ASP A 18 -1.45 -17.27 19.32
N ARG A 19 -2.52 -17.13 18.53
CA ARG A 19 -2.80 -17.93 17.33
C ARG A 19 -1.74 -17.82 16.24
N TRP A 20 -0.93 -16.76 16.20
CA TRP A 20 0.15 -16.65 15.24
C TRP A 20 1.13 -17.82 15.36
N SER A 21 1.39 -18.27 16.59
CA SER A 21 2.30 -19.40 16.83
C SER A 21 1.73 -20.76 16.41
N SER A 22 0.42 -20.84 16.15
CA SER A 22 -0.29 -22.09 15.86
C SER A 22 -0.69 -22.27 14.39
N ILE A 23 -0.38 -21.31 13.51
CA ILE A 23 -0.64 -21.45 12.08
C ILE A 23 0.47 -22.27 11.42
N SER A 24 0.17 -22.86 10.25
CA SER A 24 1.19 -23.55 9.46
C SER A 24 2.21 -22.57 8.90
N ASP A 25 3.43 -23.04 8.60
CA ASP A 25 4.47 -22.21 7.98
C ASP A 25 3.99 -21.62 6.64
N ASP A 26 3.26 -22.41 5.84
CA ASP A 26 2.67 -21.95 4.58
C ASP A 26 1.69 -20.79 4.82
N ASP A 27 0.80 -20.91 5.81
CA ASP A 27 -0.15 -19.84 6.15
C ASP A 27 0.56 -18.61 6.73
N ALA A 28 1.62 -18.81 7.51
CA ALA A 28 2.44 -17.71 8.00
C ALA A 28 3.08 -16.94 6.85
N VAL A 29 3.63 -17.64 5.85
CA VAL A 29 4.18 -17.03 4.64
C VAL A 29 3.09 -16.28 3.88
N ARG A 30 1.91 -16.86 3.66
CA ARG A 30 0.77 -16.18 3.00
C ARG A 30 0.41 -14.87 3.71
N VAL A 31 0.27 -14.90 5.03
CA VAL A 31 -0.05 -13.70 5.82
C VAL A 31 1.03 -12.65 5.69
N LEU A 32 2.31 -13.04 5.79
CA LEU A 32 3.43 -12.11 5.63
C LEU A 32 3.48 -11.47 4.25
N LEU A 33 3.21 -12.23 3.19
CA LEU A 33 3.13 -11.72 1.82
C LEU A 33 2.01 -10.69 1.63
N ILE A 34 0.84 -10.93 2.21
CA ILE A 34 -0.26 -9.93 2.20
C ILE A 34 0.17 -8.67 2.95
N VAL A 35 0.79 -8.82 4.13
CA VAL A 35 1.26 -7.68 4.93
C VAL A 35 2.30 -6.87 4.17
N CYS A 36 3.24 -7.53 3.48
CA CYS A 36 4.20 -6.89 2.59
C CYS A 36 3.50 -6.05 1.51
N GLU A 37 2.47 -6.59 0.83
CA GLU A 37 1.72 -5.82 -0.17
C GLU A 37 1.05 -4.58 0.43
N LEU A 38 0.41 -4.71 1.59
CA LEU A 38 -0.23 -3.57 2.27
C LEU A 38 0.78 -2.47 2.61
N VAL A 39 1.95 -2.85 3.12
CA VAL A 39 3.03 -1.92 3.47
C VAL A 39 3.61 -1.25 2.21
N PHE A 40 3.92 -2.04 1.18
CA PHE A 40 4.45 -1.51 -0.08
C PHE A 40 3.48 -0.54 -0.75
N MET A 41 2.19 -0.87 -0.75
CA MET A 41 1.13 -0.03 -1.30
C MET A 41 0.68 1.10 -0.38
N GLY A 42 1.21 1.20 0.85
CA GLY A 42 0.82 2.23 1.80
C GLY A 42 -0.66 2.21 2.15
N ARG A 43 -1.26 1.02 2.20
CA ARG A 43 -2.67 0.87 2.55
C ARG A 43 -2.82 0.94 4.06
N GLU A 44 -3.83 1.68 4.51
CA GLU A 44 -4.21 1.72 5.91
C GLU A 44 -4.74 0.35 6.35
N ASP A 45 -4.58 0.03 7.63
CA ASP A 45 -5.05 -1.21 8.25
C ASP A 45 -6.57 -1.43 8.12
N ARG A 46 -7.35 -0.34 8.01
CA ARG A 46 -8.81 -0.41 7.76
C ARG A 46 -9.17 -0.83 6.34
N SER A 47 -8.21 -0.83 5.42
CA SER A 47 -8.42 -1.20 4.02
C SER A 47 -8.75 -2.67 3.90
N VAL A 48 -9.72 -2.97 3.04
CA VAL A 48 -10.01 -4.35 2.63
C VAL A 48 -8.90 -4.84 1.72
N ILE A 49 -8.42 -6.06 1.97
CA ILE A 49 -7.42 -6.71 1.12
C ILE A 49 -8.09 -7.06 -0.22
N PRO A 50 -7.52 -6.66 -1.37
CA PRO A 50 -8.10 -7.00 -2.65
C PRO A 50 -8.16 -8.50 -2.88
N ASN A 51 -9.27 -8.97 -3.45
CA ASN A 51 -9.49 -10.39 -3.70
C ASN A 51 -8.41 -11.02 -4.59
N HIS A 52 -7.83 -10.27 -5.54
CA HIS A 52 -6.77 -10.78 -6.39
C HIS A 52 -5.48 -11.06 -5.60
N ILE A 53 -5.17 -10.28 -4.56
CA ILE A 53 -4.03 -10.53 -3.68
C ILE A 53 -4.29 -11.78 -2.83
N MET A 54 -5.52 -11.94 -2.33
CA MET A 54 -5.92 -13.16 -1.60
C MET A 54 -5.78 -14.41 -2.47
N ALA A 55 -6.23 -14.35 -3.72
CA ALA A 55 -6.08 -15.47 -4.66
C ALA A 55 -4.61 -15.78 -4.98
N LEU A 56 -3.78 -14.74 -5.11
CA LEU A 56 -2.39 -14.88 -5.50
C LEU A 56 -1.54 -15.58 -4.43
N VAL A 57 -1.78 -15.31 -3.14
CA VAL A 57 -1.04 -15.96 -2.06
C VAL A 57 -1.40 -17.43 -1.86
N GLU A 58 -2.57 -17.89 -2.33
CA GLU A 58 -2.91 -19.32 -2.31
C GLU A 58 -2.01 -20.15 -3.24
N HIS A 59 -1.47 -19.52 -4.29
CA HIS A 59 -0.64 -20.15 -5.30
C HIS A 59 0.72 -19.46 -5.43
N PHE A 60 1.70 -19.90 -4.63
CA PHE A 60 3.04 -19.28 -4.60
C PHE A 60 3.75 -19.22 -5.97
N HIS A 61 3.48 -20.19 -6.86
CA HIS A 61 3.98 -20.12 -8.24
C HIS A 61 3.45 -18.88 -8.98
N GLU A 62 2.15 -18.61 -8.86
CA GLU A 62 1.51 -17.43 -9.45
C GLU A 62 2.03 -16.15 -8.80
N TRP A 63 2.18 -16.14 -7.47
CA TRP A 63 2.80 -15.01 -6.74
C TRP A 63 4.18 -14.66 -7.28
N ASN A 64 5.02 -15.66 -7.52
CA ASN A 64 6.39 -15.46 -8.03
C ASN A 64 6.41 -15.03 -9.51
N ALA A 65 5.46 -15.50 -10.32
CA ALA A 65 5.33 -15.12 -11.73
C ALA A 65 4.61 -13.77 -11.92
N PHE A 66 3.96 -13.24 -10.89
CA PHE A 66 3.18 -12.01 -10.97
C PHE A 66 4.05 -10.81 -11.32
N PRO A 67 3.61 -9.91 -12.22
CA PRO A 67 4.39 -8.74 -12.64
C PRO A 67 4.36 -7.62 -11.59
N TRP A 68 4.97 -7.86 -10.43
CA TRP A 68 4.98 -6.93 -9.28
C TRP A 68 5.48 -5.54 -9.64
N GLY A 69 6.49 -5.45 -10.50
CA GLY A 69 7.04 -4.16 -10.95
C GLY A 69 6.02 -3.31 -11.69
N GLU A 70 5.30 -3.89 -12.65
CA GLU A 70 4.26 -3.19 -13.42
C GLU A 70 3.06 -2.84 -12.53
N TYR A 71 2.59 -3.79 -11.72
CA TYR A 71 1.50 -3.57 -10.78
C TYR A 71 1.79 -2.44 -9.78
N MET A 72 2.98 -2.44 -9.17
CA MET A 72 3.40 -1.37 -8.25
C MET A 72 3.59 -0.04 -8.98
N TRP A 73 4.19 -0.05 -10.16
CA TRP A 73 4.40 1.15 -10.97
C TRP A 73 3.09 1.82 -11.36
N GLU A 74 2.09 1.06 -11.83
CA GLU A 74 0.78 1.58 -12.22
C GLU A 74 0.11 2.31 -11.05
N LYS A 75 0.09 1.70 -9.87
CA LYS A 75 -0.52 2.30 -8.67
C LYS A 75 0.25 3.52 -8.19
N PHE A 76 1.58 3.46 -8.22
CA PHE A 76 2.42 4.60 -7.86
C PHE A 76 2.23 5.78 -8.81
N TYR A 77 2.28 5.51 -10.12
CA TYR A 77 2.14 6.52 -11.16
C TYR A 77 0.77 7.20 -11.06
N ALA A 78 -0.32 6.44 -10.93
CA ALA A 78 -1.67 7.00 -10.81
C ALA A 78 -1.83 7.94 -9.60
N ARG A 79 -1.16 7.65 -8.48
CA ARG A 79 -1.19 8.47 -7.26
C ARG A 79 -0.30 9.71 -7.37
N THR A 80 0.84 9.59 -8.05
CA THR A 80 1.85 10.66 -8.12
C THR A 80 1.56 11.63 -9.26
N VAL A 81 1.05 11.12 -10.39
CA VAL A 81 0.81 11.94 -11.57
C VAL A 81 -0.26 13.00 -11.26
N ASN A 82 0.10 14.24 -11.56
CA ASN A 82 -0.75 15.41 -11.38
C ASN A 82 -1.19 15.66 -9.92
N VAL A 83 -0.46 15.18 -8.90
CA VAL A 83 -0.83 15.41 -7.50
C VAL A 83 -0.90 16.91 -7.16
N VAL A 84 0.05 17.70 -7.67
CA VAL A 84 0.09 19.16 -7.45
C VAL A 84 -1.13 19.85 -8.05
N PRO A 85 -1.43 19.74 -9.37
CA PRO A 85 -2.62 20.38 -9.94
C PRO A 85 -3.95 19.79 -9.44
N LYS A 86 -4.00 18.52 -9.01
CA LYS A 86 -5.22 17.94 -8.40
C LYS A 86 -5.57 18.58 -7.06
N HIS A 87 -4.56 18.88 -6.24
CA HIS A 87 -4.76 19.41 -4.90
C HIS A 87 -4.58 20.93 -4.82
N SER A 88 -4.09 21.58 -5.88
CA SER A 88 -3.83 23.02 -5.90
C SER A 88 -5.09 23.83 -5.57
N GLN A 89 -6.22 23.53 -6.20
CA GLN A 89 -7.47 24.26 -5.95
C GLN A 89 -7.96 24.10 -4.50
N HIS A 90 -7.86 22.88 -3.95
CA HIS A 90 -8.22 22.63 -2.57
C HIS A 90 -7.32 23.41 -1.60
N HIS A 91 -6.02 23.43 -1.84
CA HIS A 91 -5.08 24.21 -1.03
C HIS A 91 -5.31 25.71 -1.16
N LEU A 92 -5.57 26.23 -2.37
CA LEU A 92 -5.89 27.65 -2.58
C LEU A 92 -7.13 28.06 -1.78
N ASN A 93 -8.21 27.28 -1.84
CA ASN A 93 -9.42 27.53 -1.05
C ASN A 93 -9.16 27.47 0.46
N ALA A 94 -8.28 26.57 0.92
CA ALA A 94 -7.91 26.45 2.33
C ALA A 94 -7.04 27.62 2.82
N ILE A 95 -6.17 28.17 1.97
CA ILE A 95 -5.37 29.37 2.25
C ILE A 95 -6.27 30.61 2.35
N GLU A 96 -7.26 30.74 1.46
CA GLU A 96 -8.24 31.83 1.53
C GLU A 96 -9.03 31.82 2.84
N THR A 97 -9.32 30.63 3.37
CA THR A 97 -10.09 30.46 4.62
C THR A 97 -9.22 30.62 5.87
N ASN A 98 -7.95 30.21 5.81
CA ASN A 98 -7.00 30.28 6.92
C ASN A 98 -5.60 30.70 6.41
N PRO A 99 -5.16 31.94 6.68
CA PRO A 99 -3.85 32.43 6.25
C PRO A 99 -2.65 31.66 6.80
N TYR A 100 -2.83 30.92 7.89
CA TYR A 100 -1.78 30.08 8.50
C TYR A 100 -1.77 28.64 7.98
N TYR A 101 -2.68 28.29 7.05
CA TYR A 101 -2.75 26.96 6.47
C TYR A 101 -1.49 26.64 5.65
N GLN A 102 -0.86 25.52 5.97
CA GLN A 102 0.29 25.00 5.23
C GLN A 102 -0.16 23.81 4.38
N PRO A 103 -0.08 23.87 3.05
CA PRO A 103 -0.44 22.74 2.20
C PRO A 103 0.54 21.58 2.43
N THR A 104 -0.02 20.42 2.74
CA THR A 104 0.75 19.18 2.95
C THR A 104 0.38 18.15 1.89
N TYR A 105 1.40 17.51 1.32
CA TYR A 105 1.24 16.43 0.34
C TYR A 105 1.73 15.13 0.97
N ASN A 106 0.79 14.21 1.25
CA ASN A 106 1.14 12.90 1.79
C ASN A 106 1.33 11.89 0.65
N LEU A 107 2.48 11.22 0.66
CA LEU A 107 2.76 10.04 -0.17
C LEU A 107 2.75 8.83 0.76
N TYR A 108 1.84 7.89 0.54
CA TYR A 108 1.70 6.68 1.37
C TYR A 108 2.42 5.48 0.72
N GLY A 109 3.09 4.67 1.56
CA GLY A 109 3.70 3.37 1.18
C GLY A 109 5.22 3.39 1.06
N PHE A 110 5.81 2.25 0.68
CA PHE A 110 7.26 2.10 0.44
C PHE A 110 7.74 2.79 -0.86
N CYS A 111 6.97 3.78 -1.34
CA CYS A 111 7.33 4.67 -2.43
C CYS A 111 8.48 5.62 -2.04
N TRP A 112 8.76 5.76 -0.74
CA TRP A 112 9.87 6.56 -0.23
C TRP A 112 11.24 6.05 -0.72
N ALA A 113 11.42 4.73 -0.89
CA ALA A 113 12.64 4.15 -1.43
C ALA A 113 12.90 4.54 -2.91
N PHE A 114 11.84 4.77 -3.70
CA PHE A 114 11.96 5.20 -5.10
C PHE A 114 12.29 6.69 -5.23
N LYS A 115 11.91 7.53 -4.25
CA LYS A 115 12.31 8.95 -4.21
C LYS A 115 13.83 9.10 -4.12
N VAL A 116 14.50 8.25 -3.35
CA VAL A 116 15.97 8.26 -3.22
C VAL A 116 16.66 7.88 -4.54
N ARG A 117 16.12 6.88 -5.27
CA ARG A 117 16.70 6.42 -6.55
C ARG A 117 16.48 7.42 -7.70
N ILE A 118 15.32 8.07 -7.76
CA ILE A 118 15.06 9.11 -8.78
C ILE A 118 15.96 10.33 -8.54
N ILE A 119 16.09 10.81 -7.29
CA ILE A 119 16.99 11.94 -6.97
C ILE A 119 18.46 11.57 -7.26
N SER A 120 18.88 10.34 -6.95
CA SER A 120 20.25 9.89 -7.24
C SER A 120 20.57 9.84 -8.74
N ASN A 121 19.60 9.52 -9.59
CA ASN A 121 19.80 9.48 -11.06
C ASN A 121 19.74 10.87 -11.73
N PHE A 122 19.27 11.91 -11.03
CA PHE A 122 19.27 13.29 -11.51
C PHE A 122 20.49 14.10 -11.02
N ILE A 123 21.32 13.52 -10.15
CA ILE A 123 22.54 14.15 -9.58
C ILE A 123 23.83 13.51 -10.17
N ILE A 124 23.72 12.65 -11.19
CA ILE A 124 24.86 12.12 -11.96
C ILE A 124 24.73 12.58 -13.41
#